data_AF-G1V6T4-F1
#
_entry.id   AF-G1V6T4-F1
#
_cell.length_a   1.000
_cell.length_b   1.000
_cell.length_c   1.000
_cell.angle_alpha   90.00
_cell.angle_beta   90.00
_cell.angle_gamma   90.00
#
_symmetry.space_group_name_H-M   'P 1'
#
loop_
_entity.id
_entity.type
_entity.pdbx_description
1 polymer ?
#
loop_
_entity_poly.entity_id
_entity_poly.type
_entity_poly.pdbx_seq_one_letter_code
_entity_poly.pdbx_strand_id
1 'polypeptide(L)'
;MTTLGTRYPTLAFISGGVGEAEDGIPPQPFETFCYDSALMQAKIENFNIIPYTSVLPKELYNNIVPVDSVASSFKHGAVLEVIMAANGARLEDHRAIATGLGICWGKNKQGELIGGWAAEYVEYFPTWIDDDIAKAHAEMWLNKSLRHELSLRGVEQHSEFQFWHNYLNLTKPYGYCLTVMGFLNFEFADPVKR
;
A
#
# COMPACT_ATOMS: atom_id res chain seq x y z
N MET A 1 -4.06 -18.84 31.83
CA MET A 1 -3.93 -17.82 30.76
C MET A 1 -3.42 -18.53 29.52
N THR A 2 -4.04 -18.30 28.37
CA THR A 2 -3.58 -18.86 27.10
C THR A 2 -2.50 -17.95 26.53
N THR A 3 -1.29 -18.45 26.33
CA THR A 3 -0.22 -17.71 25.64
C THR A 3 -0.54 -17.66 24.15
N LEU A 4 -0.51 -16.47 23.55
CA LEU A 4 -0.70 -16.27 22.11
C LEU A 4 0.66 -16.07 21.43
N GLY A 5 0.82 -16.57 20.20
CA GLY A 5 1.99 -16.27 19.39
C GLY A 5 1.90 -14.90 18.73
N THR A 6 2.74 -14.67 17.72
CA THR A 6 2.72 -13.43 16.93
C THR A 6 1.46 -13.37 16.06
N ARG A 7 0.81 -12.21 16.02
CA ARG A 7 -0.34 -12.02 15.15
C ARG A 7 0.05 -11.89 13.68
N TYR A 8 -0.82 -12.32 12.77
CA TYR A 8 -0.68 -12.11 11.33
C TYR A 8 -2.05 -11.73 10.72
N PRO A 9 -2.07 -10.88 9.68
CA PRO A 9 -3.30 -10.46 9.04
C PRO A 9 -3.95 -11.60 8.25
N THR A 10 -5.27 -11.68 8.27
CA THR A 10 -6.01 -12.70 7.51
C THR A 10 -6.94 -12.13 6.45
N LEU A 11 -7.27 -10.85 6.51
CA LEU A 11 -7.99 -10.11 5.47
C LEU A 11 -7.23 -8.81 5.17
N ALA A 12 -7.28 -8.35 3.93
CA ALA A 12 -6.80 -7.01 3.60
C ALA A 12 -7.74 -6.35 2.61
N PHE A 13 -7.64 -5.03 2.51
CA PHE A 13 -8.26 -4.30 1.43
C PHE A 13 -7.27 -3.41 0.68
N ILE A 14 -7.58 -3.11 -0.56
CA ILE A 14 -6.87 -2.09 -1.36
C ILE A 14 -7.69 -0.82 -1.41
N SER A 15 -7.00 0.30 -1.28
CA SER A 15 -7.55 1.64 -1.50
C SER A 15 -6.48 2.57 -2.08
N GLY A 16 -6.90 3.76 -2.48
CA GLY A 16 -6.02 4.82 -2.95
C GLY A 16 -6.72 6.16 -2.80
N GLY A 17 -5.93 7.22 -2.64
CA GLY A 17 -6.47 8.57 -2.54
C GLY A 17 -5.46 9.63 -2.92
N VAL A 18 -5.98 10.77 -3.34
CA VAL A 18 -5.24 11.97 -3.66
C VAL A 18 -5.86 13.16 -2.94
N GLY A 19 -5.03 14.15 -2.63
CA GLY A 19 -5.46 15.38 -2.01
C GLY A 19 -4.64 16.55 -2.51
N GLU A 20 -5.26 17.73 -2.56
CA GLU A 20 -4.60 18.97 -2.96
C GLU A 20 -4.98 20.13 -2.04
N ALA A 21 -4.02 20.97 -1.69
CA ALA A 21 -4.21 22.12 -0.82
C ALA A 21 -3.50 23.38 -1.35
N GLU A 22 -4.13 24.53 -1.12
CA GLU A 22 -3.53 25.86 -1.36
C GLU A 22 -2.52 26.24 -0.27
N ASP A 23 -2.75 25.73 0.94
CA ASP A 23 -1.95 26.02 2.13
C ASP A 23 -1.23 24.75 2.61
N GLY A 24 -0.12 24.95 3.31
CA GLY A 24 0.73 23.87 3.80
C GLY A 24 1.70 24.38 4.86
N ILE A 25 1.86 23.62 5.93
CA ILE A 25 2.65 24.04 7.10
C ILE A 25 4.09 23.48 7.01
N PRO A 26 5.12 24.33 6.95
CA PRO A 26 6.52 23.86 7.00
C PRO A 26 6.85 23.10 8.29
N PRO A 27 7.79 22.14 8.27
CA PRO A 27 8.68 21.80 7.16
C PRO A 27 8.08 20.81 6.14
N GLN A 28 6.96 20.16 6.48
CA GLN A 28 6.30 19.15 5.66
C GLN A 28 4.91 19.65 5.24
N PRO A 29 4.85 20.57 4.25
CA PRO A 29 3.62 21.29 3.92
C PRO A 29 2.48 20.38 3.43
N PHE A 30 2.81 19.16 3.02
CA PHE A 30 1.87 18.16 2.53
C PHE A 30 1.27 17.27 3.62
N GLU A 31 1.83 17.25 4.83
CA GLU A 31 1.30 16.46 5.97
C GLU A 31 0.03 17.09 6.57
N THR A 32 -0.19 18.37 6.29
CA THR A 32 -1.40 19.10 6.72
C THR A 32 -2.32 19.28 5.51
N PHE A 33 -3.62 19.07 5.70
CA PHE A 33 -4.70 19.27 4.70
C PHE A 33 -4.74 18.26 3.54
N CYS A 34 -3.72 18.23 2.66
CA CYS A 34 -3.78 17.36 1.47
C CYS A 34 -3.59 15.89 1.82
N TYR A 35 -2.81 15.56 2.85
CA TYR A 35 -2.76 14.20 3.39
C TYR A 35 -4.13 13.73 3.88
N ASP A 36 -4.80 14.50 4.74
CA ASP A 36 -6.14 14.16 5.26
C ASP A 36 -7.18 13.99 4.14
N SER A 37 -7.13 14.85 3.11
CA SER A 37 -7.98 14.71 1.92
C SER A 37 -7.71 13.42 1.14
N ALA A 38 -6.44 13.03 1.01
CA ALA A 38 -6.08 11.75 0.39
C ALA A 38 -6.56 10.56 1.23
N LEU A 39 -6.46 10.63 2.56
CA LEU A 39 -7.00 9.61 3.46
C LEU A 39 -8.53 9.50 3.36
N MET A 40 -9.24 10.63 3.24
CA MET A 40 -10.68 10.67 3.06
C MET A 40 -11.11 9.96 1.76
N GLN A 41 -10.44 10.25 0.64
CA GLN A 41 -10.73 9.57 -0.62
C GLN A 41 -10.44 8.07 -0.52
N ALA A 42 -9.37 7.70 0.19
CA ALA A 42 -9.03 6.32 0.46
C ALA A 42 -9.93 5.65 1.54
N LYS A 43 -10.86 6.38 2.15
CA LYS A 43 -11.78 5.93 3.22
C LYS A 43 -11.08 5.43 4.49
N ILE A 44 -9.91 5.98 4.79
CA ILE A 44 -9.08 5.60 5.94
C ILE A 44 -8.71 6.78 6.84
N GLU A 45 -9.33 7.95 6.66
CA GLU A 45 -9.11 9.18 7.44
C GLU A 45 -9.34 9.01 8.94
N ASN A 46 -10.16 8.03 9.31
CA ASN A 46 -10.56 7.80 10.69
C ASN A 46 -9.74 6.72 11.40
N PHE A 47 -8.62 6.25 10.82
CA PHE A 47 -7.70 5.30 11.44
C PHE A 47 -6.43 5.96 11.95
N ASN A 48 -5.78 5.31 12.93
CA ASN A 48 -4.38 5.51 13.27
C ASN A 48 -3.53 4.56 12.41
N ILE A 49 -2.79 5.09 11.43
CA ILE A 49 -2.07 4.28 10.43
C ILE A 49 -0.71 3.83 10.96
N ILE A 50 -0.39 2.54 10.80
CA ILE A 50 0.89 1.94 11.18
C ILE A 50 1.49 1.18 9.98
N PRO A 51 2.57 1.69 9.36
CA PRO A 51 3.21 1.02 8.22
C PRO A 51 3.96 -0.26 8.60
N TYR A 52 3.89 -1.27 7.73
CA TYR A 52 4.61 -2.55 7.80
C TYR A 52 5.71 -2.65 6.74
N THR A 53 6.64 -3.59 6.93
CA THR A 53 7.82 -3.81 6.07
C THR A 53 7.57 -4.76 4.88
N SER A 54 6.33 -4.87 4.41
CA SER A 54 6.00 -5.56 3.15
C SER A 54 6.12 -7.10 3.09
N VAL A 55 5.73 -7.81 4.16
CA VAL A 55 5.64 -9.29 4.19
C VAL A 55 4.19 -9.74 4.37
N LEU A 56 3.75 -10.70 3.57
CA LEU A 56 2.36 -11.17 3.53
C LEU A 56 2.26 -12.64 3.95
N PRO A 57 1.40 -12.99 4.93
CA PRO A 57 1.08 -14.38 5.22
C PRO A 57 0.26 -15.00 4.07
N LYS A 58 0.34 -16.32 3.91
CA LYS A 58 -0.37 -17.04 2.82
C LYS A 58 -1.89 -16.94 2.94
N GLU A 59 -2.41 -16.68 4.13
CA GLU A 59 -3.83 -16.53 4.46
C GLU A 59 -4.45 -15.30 3.77
N LEU A 60 -3.63 -14.34 3.33
CA LEU A 60 -4.08 -13.22 2.51
C LEU A 60 -4.20 -13.56 1.02
N TYR A 61 -3.69 -14.70 0.55
CA TYR A 61 -3.83 -15.09 -0.85
C TYR A 61 -5.32 -15.30 -1.18
N ASN A 62 -5.81 -14.57 -2.18
CA ASN A 62 -7.24 -14.46 -2.54
C ASN A 62 -8.14 -13.85 -1.44
N ASN A 63 -7.58 -13.19 -0.42
CA ASN A 63 -8.33 -12.51 0.62
C ASN A 63 -7.95 -11.03 0.74
N ILE A 64 -7.79 -10.39 -0.43
CA ILE A 64 -7.55 -8.95 -0.59
C ILE A 64 -8.75 -8.41 -1.38
N VAL A 65 -9.47 -7.46 -0.80
CA VAL A 65 -10.75 -6.96 -1.35
C VAL A 65 -10.72 -5.45 -1.63
N PRO A 66 -11.63 -4.90 -2.43
CA PRO A 66 -11.78 -3.44 -2.54
C PRO A 66 -12.26 -2.83 -1.22
N VAL A 67 -11.78 -1.62 -0.86
CA VAL A 67 -12.17 -0.91 0.37
C VAL A 67 -13.70 -0.81 0.56
N ASP A 68 -14.44 -0.63 -0.52
CA ASP A 68 -15.90 -0.46 -0.49
C ASP A 68 -16.65 -1.67 0.07
N SER A 69 -16.05 -2.86 -0.01
CA SER A 69 -16.64 -4.08 0.53
C SER A 69 -16.56 -4.18 2.06
N VAL A 70 -15.69 -3.40 2.69
CA VAL A 70 -15.37 -3.50 4.13
C VAL A 70 -15.51 -2.18 4.89
N ALA A 71 -15.59 -1.04 4.20
CA ALA A 71 -15.60 0.30 4.80
C ALA A 71 -16.73 0.51 5.83
N SER A 72 -17.88 -0.16 5.66
CA SER A 72 -18.99 -0.11 6.61
C SER A 72 -18.66 -0.71 7.99
N SER A 73 -17.59 -1.49 8.09
CA SER A 73 -17.13 -2.13 9.33
C SER A 73 -16.02 -1.32 10.03
N PHE A 74 -15.60 -0.19 9.46
CA PHE A 74 -14.52 0.62 10.02
C PHE A 74 -14.94 1.30 11.32
N LYS A 75 -13.98 1.47 12.23
CA LYS A 75 -14.19 2.09 13.54
C LYS A 75 -13.25 3.28 13.70
N HIS A 76 -13.83 4.43 14.00
CA HIS A 76 -13.07 5.66 14.27
C HIS A 76 -12.04 5.46 15.38
N GLY A 77 -10.81 5.90 15.13
CA GLY A 77 -9.67 5.78 16.03
C GLY A 77 -9.03 4.39 16.10
N ALA A 78 -9.52 3.40 15.34
CA ALA A 78 -8.88 2.09 15.28
C ALA A 78 -7.46 2.20 14.69
N VAL A 79 -6.59 1.28 15.09
CA VAL A 79 -5.27 1.14 14.46
C VAL A 79 -5.47 0.38 13.15
N LEU A 80 -4.94 0.92 12.06
CA LEU A 80 -4.89 0.26 10.76
C LEU A 80 -3.44 0.02 10.41
N GLU A 81 -3.03 -1.25 10.44
CA GLU A 81 -1.73 -1.62 9.92
C GLU A 81 -1.78 -1.72 8.39
N VAL A 82 -0.77 -1.16 7.72
CA VAL A 82 -0.79 -0.99 6.28
C VAL A 82 0.53 -1.35 5.62
N ILE A 83 0.48 -1.68 4.34
CA ILE A 83 1.58 -1.46 3.41
C ILE A 83 1.15 -0.33 2.48
N MET A 84 1.93 0.75 2.39
CA MET A 84 1.46 1.99 1.76
C MET A 84 2.57 2.67 0.97
N ALA A 85 2.32 2.89 -0.31
CA ALA A 85 3.08 3.84 -1.12
C ALA A 85 2.40 5.21 -1.01
N ALA A 86 3.06 6.18 -0.40
CA ALA A 86 2.48 7.49 -0.14
C ALA A 86 3.56 8.57 -0.13
N ASN A 87 3.28 9.71 -0.75
CA ASN A 87 4.13 10.89 -0.58
C ASN A 87 3.40 12.19 -0.97
N GLY A 88 3.98 13.30 -0.53
CA GLY A 88 3.60 14.64 -0.95
C GLY A 88 4.42 15.15 -2.12
N ALA A 89 3.85 16.04 -2.91
CA ALA A 89 4.52 16.74 -4.01
C ALA A 89 4.22 18.24 -3.95
N ARG A 90 5.16 19.04 -4.46
CA ARG A 90 4.98 20.48 -4.64
C ARG A 90 4.90 20.82 -6.12
N LEU A 91 3.98 21.71 -6.48
CA LEU A 91 3.79 22.14 -7.87
C LEU A 91 5.01 22.88 -8.43
N GLU A 92 5.80 23.53 -7.57
CA GLU A 92 7.04 24.19 -7.98
C GLU A 92 8.09 23.20 -8.50
N ASP A 93 8.12 21.98 -7.97
CA ASP A 93 9.11 20.95 -8.29
C ASP A 93 8.60 19.94 -9.34
N HIS A 94 7.31 19.62 -9.29
CA HIS A 94 6.71 18.51 -10.03
C HIS A 94 5.36 18.91 -10.62
N ARG A 95 4.94 18.23 -11.70
CA ARG A 95 3.62 18.39 -12.31
C ARG A 95 2.69 17.24 -11.96
N ALA A 96 3.23 16.06 -11.70
CA ALA A 96 2.45 14.93 -11.23
C ALA A 96 3.23 14.05 -10.25
N ILE A 97 2.50 13.24 -9.50
CA ILE A 97 3.01 12.17 -8.66
C ILE A 97 2.18 10.92 -8.90
N ALA A 98 2.83 9.76 -9.01
CA ALA A 98 2.16 8.46 -9.05
C ALA A 98 2.63 7.58 -7.90
N THR A 99 1.71 6.81 -7.33
CA THR A 99 1.98 5.80 -6.30
C THR A 99 1.50 4.43 -6.76
N GLY A 100 2.17 3.38 -6.31
CA GLY A 100 1.80 2.03 -6.67
C GLY A 100 2.16 1.00 -5.61
N LEU A 101 1.36 -0.07 -5.56
CA LEU A 101 1.62 -1.26 -4.78
C LEU A 101 1.61 -2.47 -5.69
N GLY A 102 2.62 -3.31 -5.53
CA GLY A 102 2.70 -4.60 -6.22
C GLY A 102 2.83 -5.72 -5.20
N ILE A 103 2.28 -6.89 -5.50
CA ILE A 103 2.48 -8.09 -4.69
C ILE A 103 2.92 -9.28 -5.53
N CYS A 104 3.77 -10.11 -4.93
CA CYS A 104 4.13 -11.42 -5.44
C CYS A 104 3.88 -12.50 -4.39
N TRP A 105 3.55 -13.70 -4.86
CA TRP A 105 3.35 -14.88 -4.03
C TRP A 105 4.41 -15.91 -4.34
N GLY A 106 5.01 -16.47 -3.30
CA GLY A 106 6.09 -17.45 -3.40
C GLY A 106 5.62 -18.87 -3.10
N LYS A 107 6.23 -19.85 -3.76
CA LYS A 107 6.06 -21.28 -3.46
C LYS A 107 7.39 -21.96 -3.16
N ASN A 108 7.33 -23.00 -2.33
CA ASN A 108 8.46 -23.88 -2.09
C ASN A 108 8.68 -24.86 -3.26
N LYS A 109 9.71 -25.71 -3.14
CA LYS A 109 10.07 -26.71 -4.17
C LYS A 109 8.99 -27.79 -4.38
N GLN A 110 8.08 -27.96 -3.42
CA GLN A 110 6.94 -28.86 -3.50
C GLN A 110 5.73 -28.21 -4.18
N GLY A 111 5.84 -26.93 -4.55
CA GLY A 111 4.77 -26.16 -5.16
C GLY A 111 3.79 -25.55 -4.16
N GLU A 112 4.05 -25.66 -2.86
CA GLU A 112 3.16 -25.14 -1.81
C GLU A 112 3.37 -23.64 -1.63
N LEU A 113 2.27 -22.88 -1.57
CA LEU A 113 2.28 -21.45 -1.24
C LEU A 113 2.83 -21.23 0.17
N ILE A 114 3.89 -20.41 0.29
CA ILE A 114 4.53 -20.12 1.57
C ILE A 114 4.22 -18.73 2.13
N GLY A 115 3.72 -17.82 1.30
CA GLY A 115 3.48 -16.43 1.64
C GLY A 115 3.79 -15.51 0.47
N GLY A 116 3.74 -14.22 0.70
CA GLY A 116 3.98 -13.20 -0.30
C GLY A 116 4.81 -12.03 0.20
N TRP A 117 5.15 -11.16 -0.73
CA TRP A 117 5.85 -9.91 -0.48
C TRP A 117 5.17 -8.80 -1.28
N ALA A 118 5.22 -7.60 -0.72
CA ALA A 118 4.77 -6.40 -1.41
C ALA A 118 5.97 -5.53 -1.77
N ALA A 119 5.74 -4.62 -2.72
CA ALA A 119 6.65 -3.54 -3.02
C ALA A 119 5.84 -2.26 -3.23
N GLU A 120 6.40 -1.15 -2.75
CA GLU A 120 5.86 0.18 -2.86
C GLU A 120 6.60 0.97 -3.95
N TYR A 121 5.87 1.83 -4.65
CA TYR A 121 6.39 2.67 -5.72
C TYR A 121 5.88 4.10 -5.57
N VAL A 122 6.79 5.07 -5.71
CA VAL A 122 6.50 6.50 -5.79
C VAL A 122 7.38 7.09 -6.88
N GLU A 123 6.79 7.82 -7.83
CA GLU A 123 7.52 8.58 -8.84
C GLU A 123 6.92 9.97 -9.02
N TYR A 124 7.81 10.94 -9.25
CA TYR A 124 7.46 12.32 -9.56
C TYR A 124 7.69 12.58 -11.03
N PHE A 125 6.77 13.30 -11.65
CA PHE A 125 6.81 13.61 -13.08
C PHE A 125 6.94 15.12 -13.31
N PRO A 126 7.83 15.55 -14.22
CA PRO A 126 7.95 16.95 -14.61
C PRO A 126 6.83 17.42 -15.54
N THR A 127 6.00 16.50 -16.05
CA THR A 127 4.85 16.76 -16.91
C THR A 127 3.58 16.19 -16.28
N TRP A 128 2.42 16.65 -16.74
CA TRP A 128 1.17 15.94 -16.48
C TRP A 128 1.20 14.56 -17.14
N ILE A 129 0.54 13.61 -16.50
CA ILE A 129 0.41 12.23 -16.96
C ILE A 129 -1.06 11.82 -16.99
N ASP A 130 -1.34 10.72 -17.65
CA ASP A 130 -2.62 10.02 -17.58
C ASP A 130 -2.48 8.70 -16.81
N ASP A 131 -3.59 7.99 -16.68
CA ASP A 131 -3.65 6.71 -15.97
C ASP A 131 -2.76 5.65 -16.62
N ASP A 132 -2.67 5.63 -17.96
CA ASP A 132 -1.87 4.65 -18.70
C ASP A 132 -0.38 4.83 -18.42
N ILE A 133 0.12 6.08 -18.38
CA ILE A 133 1.51 6.39 -18.01
C ILE A 133 1.77 6.00 -16.55
N ALA A 134 0.89 6.38 -15.63
CA ALA A 134 1.03 6.07 -14.21
C ALA A 134 1.10 4.55 -13.98
N LYS A 135 0.19 3.81 -14.61
CA LYS A 135 0.13 2.35 -14.59
C LYS A 135 1.38 1.72 -15.17
N ALA A 136 1.79 2.13 -16.37
CA ALA A 136 2.92 1.54 -17.07
C ALA A 136 4.23 1.67 -16.27
N HIS A 137 4.47 2.84 -15.68
CA HIS A 137 5.65 3.04 -14.83
C HIS A 137 5.57 2.22 -13.53
N ALA A 138 4.43 2.26 -12.83
CA ALA A 138 4.23 1.49 -11.61
C ALA A 138 4.46 0.00 -11.87
N GLU A 139 3.80 -0.58 -12.88
CA GLU A 139 3.96 -1.99 -13.24
C GLU A 139 5.40 -2.31 -13.64
N MET A 140 6.08 -1.47 -14.42
CA MET A 140 7.47 -1.70 -14.84
C MET A 140 8.42 -1.82 -13.63
N TRP A 141 8.36 -0.84 -12.70
CA TRP A 141 9.26 -0.80 -11.56
C TRP A 141 8.90 -1.83 -10.49
N LEU A 142 7.59 -2.03 -10.23
CA LEU A 142 7.12 -3.04 -9.29
C LEU A 142 7.43 -4.45 -9.80
N ASN A 143 7.28 -4.74 -11.11
CA ASN A 143 7.70 -6.02 -11.68
C ASN A 143 9.20 -6.30 -11.41
N LYS A 144 10.05 -5.29 -11.62
CA LYS A 144 11.49 -5.41 -11.37
C LYS A 144 11.78 -5.67 -9.89
N SER A 145 11.16 -4.90 -9.00
CA SER A 145 11.31 -5.06 -7.54
C SER A 145 10.84 -6.44 -7.06
N LEU A 146 9.63 -6.85 -7.42
CA LEU A 146 9.06 -8.13 -6.97
C LEU A 146 9.83 -9.35 -7.49
N ARG A 147 10.35 -9.29 -8.73
CA ARG A 147 11.26 -10.34 -9.23
C ARG A 147 12.55 -10.40 -8.43
N HIS A 148 13.09 -9.24 -8.04
CA HIS A 148 14.25 -9.18 -7.18
C HIS A 148 13.96 -9.79 -5.80
N GLU A 149 12.81 -9.48 -5.19
CA GLU A 149 12.41 -10.03 -3.88
C GLU A 149 12.33 -11.56 -3.89
N LEU A 150 11.71 -12.15 -4.91
CA LEU A 150 11.64 -13.61 -5.09
C LEU A 150 13.03 -14.22 -5.28
N SER A 151 13.84 -13.62 -6.15
CA SER A 151 15.19 -14.09 -6.43
C SER A 151 16.09 -14.02 -5.19
N LEU A 152 16.02 -12.93 -4.43
CA LEU A 152 16.80 -12.72 -3.20
C LEU A 152 16.50 -13.80 -2.14
N ARG A 153 15.25 -14.25 -2.09
CA ARG A 153 14.80 -15.28 -1.13
C ARG A 153 14.96 -16.71 -1.64
N GLY A 154 15.31 -16.89 -2.92
CA GLY A 154 15.40 -18.21 -3.54
C GLY A 154 14.06 -18.94 -3.60
N VAL A 155 12.97 -18.20 -3.78
CA VAL A 155 11.60 -18.72 -3.80
C VAL A 155 11.04 -18.62 -5.23
N GLU A 156 10.31 -19.65 -5.67
CA GLU A 156 9.68 -19.63 -6.99
C GLU A 156 8.38 -18.82 -6.97
N GLN A 157 8.02 -18.23 -8.10
CA GLN A 157 6.75 -17.54 -8.26
C GLN A 157 5.58 -18.55 -8.24
N HIS A 158 4.57 -18.26 -7.42
CA HIS A 158 3.35 -19.06 -7.30
C HIS A 158 2.26 -18.64 -8.29
N SER A 159 1.96 -17.34 -8.39
CA SER A 159 0.88 -16.78 -9.21
C SER A 159 1.34 -15.52 -9.95
N GLU A 160 0.51 -14.99 -10.85
CA GLU A 160 0.73 -13.67 -11.44
C GLU A 160 0.89 -12.59 -10.35
N PHE A 161 1.71 -11.59 -10.68
CA PHE A 161 1.84 -10.41 -9.83
C PHE A 161 0.56 -9.59 -9.92
N GLN A 162 0.20 -8.95 -8.82
CA GLN A 162 -0.97 -8.07 -8.77
C GLN A 162 -0.47 -6.66 -8.49
N PHE A 163 -1.06 -5.68 -9.17
CA PHE A 163 -0.64 -4.29 -9.12
C PHE A 163 -1.82 -3.37 -8.92
N TRP A 164 -1.59 -2.30 -8.17
CA TRP A 164 -2.50 -1.19 -8.01
C TRP A 164 -1.71 0.09 -8.09
N HIS A 165 -2.29 1.12 -8.69
CA HIS A 165 -1.66 2.42 -8.82
C HIS A 165 -2.68 3.54 -8.59
N ASN A 166 -2.16 4.72 -8.36
CA ASN A 166 -2.91 5.96 -8.26
C ASN A 166 -2.02 7.10 -8.75
N TYR A 167 -2.61 8.23 -9.15
CA TYR A 167 -1.84 9.39 -9.57
C TYR A 167 -2.58 10.70 -9.33
N LEU A 168 -1.80 11.77 -9.22
CA LEU A 168 -2.29 13.13 -9.09
C LEU A 168 -1.51 14.04 -10.03
N ASN A 169 -2.21 14.75 -10.91
CA ASN A 169 -1.69 15.94 -11.58
C ASN A 169 -1.95 17.15 -10.69
N LEU A 170 -0.89 17.87 -10.31
CA LEU A 170 -1.01 19.00 -9.40
C LEU A 170 -1.60 20.20 -10.13
N THR A 171 -2.66 20.75 -9.55
CA THR A 171 -3.31 22.01 -9.90
C THR A 171 -3.17 23.06 -8.80
N LYS A 172 -2.85 22.63 -7.56
CA LYS A 172 -2.58 23.49 -6.39
C LYS A 172 -1.11 23.38 -5.95
N PRO A 173 -0.61 24.33 -5.13
CA PRO A 173 0.77 24.31 -4.63
C PRO A 173 1.22 23.00 -4.00
N TYR A 174 0.34 22.31 -3.28
CA TYR A 174 0.66 21.05 -2.59
C TYR A 174 -0.30 19.93 -2.98
N GLY A 175 0.27 18.76 -3.25
CA GLY A 175 -0.47 17.53 -3.51
C GLY A 175 0.01 16.39 -2.61
N TYR A 176 -0.86 15.41 -2.38
CA TYR A 176 -0.55 14.15 -1.73
C TYR A 176 -1.18 13.02 -2.53
N CYS A 177 -0.45 11.92 -2.72
CA CYS A 177 -0.95 10.74 -3.42
C CYS A 177 -0.59 9.49 -2.62
N LEU A 178 -1.52 8.55 -2.53
CA LEU A 178 -1.30 7.26 -1.89
C LEU A 178 -2.01 6.11 -2.58
N THR A 179 -1.38 4.94 -2.48
CA THR A 179 -1.92 3.60 -2.78
C THR A 179 -1.63 2.71 -1.59
N VAL A 180 -2.66 2.07 -1.02
CA VAL A 180 -2.58 1.42 0.29
C VAL A 180 -3.23 0.05 0.31
N MET A 181 -2.57 -0.89 0.98
CA MET A 181 -3.14 -2.16 1.43
C MET A 181 -3.35 -2.07 2.94
N GLY A 182 -4.60 -2.04 3.39
CA GLY A 182 -4.96 -2.02 4.81
C GLY A 182 -5.28 -3.42 5.33
N PHE A 183 -4.69 -3.81 6.45
CA PHE A 183 -4.93 -5.11 7.07
C PHE A 183 -6.14 -5.09 8.01
N LEU A 184 -7.00 -6.08 7.85
CA LEU A 184 -8.18 -6.31 8.66
C LEU A 184 -8.17 -7.76 9.15
N ASN A 185 -8.77 -8.01 10.31
CA ASN A 185 -8.78 -9.32 10.95
C ASN A 185 -7.38 -9.90 11.21
N PHE A 186 -7.23 -10.55 12.35
CA PHE A 186 -5.94 -11.11 12.74
C PHE A 186 -6.15 -12.44 13.42
N GLU A 187 -5.27 -13.37 13.09
CA GLU A 187 -5.07 -14.60 13.86
C GLU A 187 -3.71 -14.55 14.55
N PHE A 188 -3.45 -15.54 15.40
CA PHE A 188 -2.19 -15.67 16.13
C PHE A 188 -1.51 -16.97 15.72
N ALA A 189 -0.22 -16.88 15.42
CA ALA A 189 0.61 -18.07 15.22
C ALA A 189 0.71 -18.88 16.51
N ASP A 190 1.19 -20.12 16.38
CA ASP A 190 1.47 -20.96 17.54
C ASP A 190 2.45 -20.26 18.50
N PRO A 191 2.15 -20.21 19.80
CA PRO A 191 3.05 -19.63 20.78
C PRO A 191 4.33 -20.46 20.88
N VAL A 192 5.48 -19.79 20.97
CA VAL A 192 6.75 -20.46 21.20
C VAL A 192 6.76 -21.05 22.61
N LYS A 193 6.83 -22.38 22.71
CA LYS A 193 7.03 -23.08 23.98
C LYS A 193 8.53 -23.11 24.28
N ARG A 194 8.94 -22.48 25.38
CA ARG A 194 10.30 -22.57 25.93
C ARG A 194 10.26 -23.27 27.27
#